data_AF-A0A7X0A290-F1
#
_entry.id   AF-A0A7X0A290-F1
#
_cell.length_a   1.000
_cell.length_b   1.000
_cell.length_c   1.000
_cell.angle_alpha   90.00
_cell.angle_beta   90.00
_cell.angle_gamma   90.00
#
_symmetry.space_group_name_H-M   'P 1'
#
loop_
_entity.id
_entity.type
_entity.pdbx_description
1 polymer ?
#
loop_
_entity_poly.entity_id
_entity_poly.type
_entity_poly.pdbx_seq_one_letter_code
_entity_poly.pdbx_strand_id
1 'polypeptide(L)'
;MDVSSLFSGVDNLFKFLFIGGLVMLLTSMFYPLQKEQELDIEINSYNKEVKLLNRELGELRLDVSKLNKSSSEILAELRTLKQGERTKSKLKKSSITKQIKDIKANFKTNYDSLYKRKQTTEIKEIVLDFNKSKIILLKKYSDSYGDYTSKLTWWGIAFIVIGLVGWIISTITAELLKIKELKKP
;
A
#
# COMPACT_ATOMS: atom_id res chain seq x y z
N MET A 1 -32.93 38.76 -34.15
CA MET A 1 -32.26 38.00 -33.08
C MET A 1 -31.74 39.02 -32.09
N ASP A 2 -32.26 38.99 -30.87
CA ASP A 2 -31.90 39.96 -29.84
C ASP A 2 -30.44 39.78 -29.42
N VAL A 3 -29.67 40.86 -29.56
CA VAL A 3 -28.24 40.92 -29.22
C VAL A 3 -28.03 40.53 -27.75
N SER A 4 -28.99 40.86 -26.88
CA SER A 4 -29.02 40.49 -25.46
C SER A 4 -29.04 38.97 -25.20
N SER A 5 -29.61 38.17 -26.10
CA SER A 5 -29.63 36.70 -25.99
C SER A 5 -28.29 36.04 -26.33
N LEU A 6 -27.46 36.69 -27.16
CA LEU A 6 -26.10 36.23 -27.44
C LEU A 6 -25.13 36.54 -26.28
N PHE A 7 -25.34 37.66 -25.57
CA PHE A 7 -24.51 38.04 -24.43
C PHE A 7 -24.78 37.21 -23.16
N SER A 8 -25.99 36.69 -22.96
CA SER A 8 -26.28 35.82 -21.81
C SER A 8 -25.59 34.45 -21.88
N GLY A 9 -25.41 33.90 -23.09
CA GLY A 9 -24.62 32.68 -23.31
C GLY A 9 -23.12 32.87 -23.09
N VAL A 10 -22.59 34.04 -23.48
CA VAL A 10 -21.17 34.39 -23.33
C VAL A 10 -20.80 34.65 -21.86
N ASP A 11 -21.69 35.26 -21.08
CA ASP A 11 -21.51 35.47 -19.63
C ASP A 11 -21.38 34.13 -18.87
N ASN A 12 -22.23 33.15 -19.21
CA ASN A 12 -22.17 31.81 -18.61
C ASN A 12 -20.90 31.05 -19.01
N LEU A 13 -20.39 31.23 -20.22
CA LEU A 13 -19.13 30.61 -20.68
C LEU A 13 -17.94 31.09 -19.83
N PHE A 14 -17.84 32.39 -19.57
CA PHE A 14 -16.74 32.96 -18.79
C PHE A 14 -16.78 32.55 -17.31
N LYS A 15 -17.97 32.48 -16.71
CA LYS A 15 -18.16 31.91 -15.37
C LYS A 15 -17.75 30.44 -15.31
N PHE A 16 -18.10 29.66 -16.33
CA PHE A 16 -17.69 28.26 -16.43
C PHE A 16 -16.18 28.11 -16.55
N LEU A 17 -15.51 28.92 -17.38
CA LEU A 17 -14.05 28.93 -17.50
C LEU A 17 -13.37 29.29 -16.17
N PHE A 18 -13.89 30.30 -15.46
CA PHE A 18 -13.36 30.68 -14.16
C PHE A 18 -13.50 29.55 -13.13
N ILE A 19 -14.70 28.98 -12.98
CA ILE A 19 -14.96 27.87 -12.04
C ILE A 19 -14.13 26.64 -12.43
N GLY A 20 -14.07 26.31 -13.72
CA GLY A 20 -13.28 25.19 -14.25
C GLY A 20 -11.79 25.35 -13.96
N GLY A 21 -11.23 26.55 -14.16
CA GLY A 21 -9.85 26.85 -13.81
C GLY A 21 -9.57 26.76 -12.32
N LEU A 22 -10.53 27.15 -11.47
CA LEU A 22 -10.43 27.04 -10.00
C LEU A 22 -10.46 25.58 -9.56
N VAL A 23 -11.36 24.76 -10.12
CA VAL A 23 -11.40 23.30 -9.89
C VAL A 23 -10.08 22.67 -10.33
N MET A 24 -9.55 23.01 -11.50
CA MET A 24 -8.25 22.53 -11.98
C MET A 24 -7.12 22.86 -11.00
N LEU A 25 -7.06 24.10 -10.49
CA LEU A 25 -6.07 24.47 -9.48
C LEU A 25 -6.18 23.62 -8.21
N LEU A 26 -7.39 23.48 -7.67
CA LEU A 26 -7.63 22.66 -6.48
C LEU A 26 -7.21 21.20 -6.73
N THR A 27 -7.64 20.60 -7.85
CA THR A 27 -7.25 19.23 -8.19
C THR A 27 -5.73 19.09 -8.34
N SER A 28 -5.07 20.07 -8.97
CA SER A 28 -3.61 20.05 -9.14
C SER A 28 -2.85 20.08 -7.81
N MET A 29 -3.41 20.70 -6.76
CA MET A 29 -2.79 20.83 -5.45
C MET A 29 -3.12 19.64 -4.53
N PHE A 30 -4.39 19.26 -4.45
CA PHE A 30 -4.85 18.24 -3.50
C PHE A 30 -4.53 16.81 -3.94
N TYR A 31 -4.59 16.53 -5.25
CA TYR A 31 -4.37 15.19 -5.76
C TYR A 31 -2.95 14.65 -5.53
N PRO A 32 -1.86 15.37 -5.88
CA PRO A 32 -0.51 14.88 -5.61
C PRO A 32 -0.23 14.73 -4.12
N LEU A 33 -0.71 15.67 -3.30
CA LEU A 33 -0.55 15.63 -1.85
C LEU A 33 -1.20 14.38 -1.24
N GLN A 34 -2.41 14.02 -1.69
CA GLN A 34 -3.08 12.81 -1.25
C GLN A 34 -2.27 11.56 -1.65
N LYS A 35 -1.70 11.53 -2.86
CA LYS A 35 -0.91 10.40 -3.33
C LYS A 35 0.42 10.23 -2.60
N GLU A 36 1.08 11.33 -2.24
CA GLU A 36 2.28 11.28 -1.40
C GLU A 36 1.97 10.71 -0.02
N GLN A 37 0.87 11.13 0.61
CA GLN A 37 0.46 10.61 1.91
C GLN A 37 0.12 9.11 1.84
N GLU A 38 -0.60 8.67 0.81
CA GLU A 38 -0.87 7.25 0.57
C GLU A 38 0.43 6.45 0.41
N LEU A 39 1.39 6.98 -0.34
CA LEU A 39 2.71 6.36 -0.54
C LEU A 39 3.48 6.23 0.78
N ASP A 40 3.49 7.27 1.61
CA ASP A 40 4.17 7.27 2.91
C ASP A 40 3.56 6.27 3.89
N ILE A 41 2.23 6.17 3.91
CA ILE A 41 1.52 5.18 4.71
C ILE A 41 1.89 3.77 4.24
N GLU A 42 1.92 3.53 2.93
CA GLU A 42 2.22 2.23 2.36
C GLU A 42 3.69 1.82 2.57
N ILE A 43 4.63 2.74 2.41
CA ILE A 43 6.05 2.54 2.74
C ILE A 43 6.22 2.23 4.23
N ASN A 44 5.54 2.97 5.11
CA ASN A 44 5.60 2.72 6.54
C ASN A 44 5.00 1.36 6.92
N SER A 45 3.90 0.96 6.28
CA SER A 45 3.30 -0.38 6.47
C SER A 45 4.27 -1.47 6.03
N TYR A 46 4.82 -1.34 4.83
CA TYR A 46 5.82 -2.26 4.28
C TYR A 46 7.03 -2.40 5.21
N ASN A 47 7.60 -1.29 5.69
CA ASN A 47 8.73 -1.30 6.61
C ASN A 47 8.42 -2.00 7.95
N LYS A 48 7.18 -1.86 8.45
CA LYS A 48 6.74 -2.58 9.66
C LYS A 48 6.64 -4.08 9.38
N GLU A 49 6.05 -4.48 8.26
CA GLU A 49 5.93 -5.89 7.86
C GLU A 49 7.30 -6.55 7.68
N VAL A 50 8.25 -5.87 7.03
CA VAL A 50 9.65 -6.35 6.89
C VAL A 50 10.31 -6.54 8.25
N LYS A 51 10.15 -5.58 9.18
CA LYS A 51 10.70 -5.71 10.55
C LYS A 51 10.10 -6.91 11.29
N LEU A 52 8.80 -7.13 11.19
CA LEU A 52 8.12 -8.28 11.78
C LEU A 52 8.62 -9.59 11.16
N LEU A 53 8.72 -9.65 9.84
CA LEU A 53 9.21 -10.86 9.15
C LEU A 53 10.66 -11.18 9.52
N ASN A 54 11.53 -10.18 9.61
CA ASN A 54 12.91 -10.36 10.05
C ASN A 54 13.00 -10.90 11.48
N ARG A 55 12.12 -10.44 12.38
CA ARG A 55 12.01 -10.99 13.73
C ARG A 55 11.55 -12.45 13.71
N GLU A 56 10.49 -12.75 12.96
CA GLU A 56 9.98 -14.12 12.82
C GLU A 56 11.05 -15.08 12.24
N LEU A 57 11.84 -14.62 11.27
CA LEU A 57 12.98 -15.37 10.73
C LEU A 57 14.07 -15.61 11.79
N GLY A 58 14.35 -14.61 12.62
CA GLY A 58 15.28 -14.75 13.75
C GLY A 58 14.80 -15.79 14.76
N GLU A 59 13.52 -15.75 15.14
CA GLU A 59 12.90 -16.72 16.04
C GLU A 59 12.90 -18.12 15.43
N LEU A 60 12.57 -18.25 14.14
CA LEU A 60 12.59 -19.53 13.43
C LEU A 60 14.00 -20.14 13.38
N ARG A 61 15.04 -19.32 13.16
CA ARG A 61 16.45 -19.78 13.21
C ARG A 61 16.82 -20.30 14.59
N LEU A 62 16.40 -19.62 15.65
CA LEU A 62 16.62 -20.09 17.02
C LEU A 62 15.91 -21.42 17.28
N ASP A 63 14.67 -21.57 16.83
CA ASP A 63 13.91 -22.80 17.00
C ASP A 63 14.51 -23.98 16.21
N VAL A 64 14.99 -23.74 14.99
CA VAL A 64 15.74 -24.74 14.21
C VAL A 64 17.03 -25.14 14.93
N SER A 65 17.77 -24.18 15.49
CA SER A 65 18.98 -24.48 16.26
C SER A 65 18.67 -25.31 17.51
N LYS A 66 17.57 -25.00 18.22
CA LYS A 66 17.10 -25.81 19.36
C LYS A 66 16.72 -27.21 18.91
N LEU A 67 15.97 -27.35 17.81
CA LEU A 67 15.57 -28.65 17.27
C LEU A 67 16.79 -29.50 16.90
N ASN A 68 17.82 -28.92 16.29
CA ASN A 68 19.07 -29.62 15.97
C ASN A 68 19.79 -30.11 17.21
N LYS A 69 19.87 -29.27 18.26
CA LYS A 69 20.44 -29.66 19.54
C LYS A 69 19.64 -30.80 20.18
N SER A 70 18.33 -30.65 20.30
CA SER A 70 17.45 -31.70 20.83
C SER A 70 17.51 -32.97 19.99
N SER A 71 17.66 -32.89 18.67
CA SER A 71 17.85 -34.06 17.81
C SER A 71 19.12 -34.83 18.16
N SER A 72 20.23 -34.12 18.39
CA SER A 72 21.50 -34.75 18.80
C SER A 72 21.41 -35.42 20.19
N GLU A 73 20.72 -34.79 21.14
CA GLU A 73 20.46 -35.32 22.48
C GLU A 73 19.55 -36.55 22.43
N ILE A 74 18.46 -36.47 21.66
CA ILE A 74 17.53 -37.59 21.41
C ILE A 74 18.26 -38.76 20.75
N LEU A 75 19.17 -38.51 19.80
CA LEU A 75 19.96 -39.57 19.16
C LEU A 75 20.91 -40.24 20.15
N ALA A 76 21.52 -39.49 21.07
CA ALA A 76 22.34 -40.05 22.13
C ALA A 76 21.51 -40.89 23.11
N GLU A 77 20.34 -40.39 23.53
CA GLU A 77 19.40 -41.10 24.41
C GLU A 77 18.82 -42.36 23.74
N LEU A 78 18.49 -42.31 22.45
CA LEU A 78 18.05 -43.48 21.68
C LEU A 78 19.14 -44.56 21.60
N ARG A 79 20.41 -44.17 21.50
CA ARG A 79 21.54 -45.11 21.49
C ARG A 79 21.70 -45.81 22.84
N THR A 80 21.61 -45.07 23.96
CA THR A 80 21.71 -45.65 25.30
C THR A 80 20.51 -46.54 25.63
N LEU A 81 19.29 -46.12 25.26
CA LEU A 81 18.07 -46.90 25.44
C LEU A 81 18.11 -48.20 24.62
N LYS A 82 18.51 -48.15 23.34
CA LYS A 82 18.66 -49.35 22.50
C LYS A 82 19.72 -50.32 23.02
N GLN A 83 20.82 -49.84 23.61
CA GLN A 83 21.80 -50.70 24.27
C GLN A 83 21.21 -51.36 25.53
N GLY A 84 20.51 -50.59 26.37
CA GLY A 84 19.86 -51.11 27.57
C GLY A 84 18.70 -52.07 27.31
N GLU A 85 18.04 -51.94 26.15
CA GLU A 85 16.98 -52.84 25.69
C GLU A 85 17.49 -54.25 25.36
N ARG A 86 18.75 -54.37 24.93
CA ARG A 86 19.39 -55.68 24.63
C ARG A 86 19.67 -56.50 25.90
N THR A 87 19.77 -55.88 27.06
CA THR A 87 20.27 -56.49 28.31
C THR A 87 19.21 -56.70 29.40
N LYS A 88 17.94 -56.31 29.20
CA LYS A 88 16.92 -56.23 30.27
C LYS A 88 15.65 -57.08 30.03
N SER A 89 14.95 -57.39 31.13
CA SER A 89 13.73 -58.24 31.17
C SER A 89 12.53 -57.66 30.40
N LYS A 90 11.56 -58.53 30.08
CA LYS A 90 10.37 -58.25 29.24
C LYS A 90 9.55 -57.02 29.69
N LEU A 91 9.40 -56.80 31.01
CA LEU A 91 8.70 -55.64 31.58
C LEU A 91 9.46 -54.31 31.38
N LYS A 92 10.80 -54.33 31.41
CA LYS A 92 11.61 -53.13 31.15
C LYS A 92 11.66 -52.77 29.67
N LYS A 93 11.54 -53.76 28.76
CA LYS A 93 11.42 -53.52 27.31
C LYS A 93 10.15 -52.76 26.91
N SER A 94 9.01 -53.05 27.54
CA SER A 94 7.74 -52.35 27.20
C SER A 94 7.76 -50.87 27.63
N SER A 95 8.46 -50.55 28.72
CA SER A 95 8.65 -49.17 29.17
C SER A 95 9.57 -48.39 28.23
N ILE A 96 10.71 -48.99 27.82
CA ILE A 96 11.66 -48.38 26.87
C ILE A 96 10.99 -48.12 25.51
N THR A 97 10.18 -49.05 25.01
CA THR A 97 9.45 -48.85 23.73
C THR A 97 8.41 -47.74 23.79
N LYS A 98 7.73 -47.56 24.93
CA LYS A 98 6.84 -46.39 25.14
C LYS A 98 7.63 -45.08 25.11
N GLN A 99 8.74 -45.00 25.85
CA GLN A 99 9.60 -43.80 25.86
C GLN A 99 10.10 -43.45 24.45
N ILE A 100 10.56 -44.44 23.68
CA ILE A 100 10.99 -44.24 22.28
C ILE A 100 9.83 -43.71 21.41
N LYS A 101 8.62 -44.23 21.62
CA LYS A 101 7.42 -43.79 20.87
C LYS A 101 7.06 -42.34 21.22
N ASP A 102 7.11 -41.97 22.49
CA ASP A 102 6.77 -40.63 22.98
C ASP A 102 7.80 -39.61 22.48
N ILE A 103 9.09 -39.94 22.55
CA ILE A 103 10.18 -39.11 21.98
C ILE A 103 9.96 -38.88 20.47
N LYS A 104 9.62 -39.94 19.72
CA LYS A 104 9.37 -39.85 18.28
C LYS A 104 8.14 -39.00 17.97
N ALA A 105 7.07 -39.14 18.76
CA ALA A 105 5.85 -38.34 18.60
C ALA A 105 6.13 -36.85 18.85
N ASN A 106 6.82 -36.52 19.95
CA ASN A 106 7.16 -35.14 20.28
C ASN A 106 8.07 -34.48 19.23
N PHE A 107 9.09 -35.20 18.75
CA PHE A 107 9.96 -34.69 17.70
C PHE A 107 9.19 -34.42 16.40
N LYS A 108 8.29 -35.32 16.02
CA LYS A 108 7.44 -35.14 14.83
C LYS A 108 6.56 -33.90 14.96
N THR A 109 5.87 -33.72 16.10
CA THR A 109 5.02 -32.55 16.34
C THR A 109 5.80 -31.23 16.24
N ASN A 110 7.00 -31.19 16.82
CA ASN A 110 7.86 -30.00 16.77
C ASN A 110 8.39 -29.74 15.36
N TYR A 111 8.72 -30.78 14.61
CA TYR A 111 9.14 -30.65 13.21
C TYR A 111 8.00 -30.14 12.32
N ASP A 112 6.81 -30.72 12.46
CA ASP A 112 5.64 -30.35 11.66
C ASP A 112 5.20 -28.89 11.92
N SER A 113 5.31 -28.41 13.17
CA SER A 113 5.00 -27.02 13.51
C SER A 113 6.01 -26.03 12.92
N LEU A 114 7.30 -26.37 12.90
CA LEU A 114 8.34 -25.56 12.26
C LEU A 114 8.20 -25.55 10.74
N TYR A 115 7.83 -26.67 10.14
CA TYR A 115 7.58 -26.75 8.70
C TYR A 115 6.41 -25.85 8.29
N LYS A 116 5.30 -25.84 9.05
CA LYS A 116 4.18 -24.93 8.82
C LYS A 116 4.57 -23.45 8.97
N ARG A 117 5.36 -23.14 10.00
CA ARG A 117 5.89 -21.77 10.20
C ARG A 117 6.74 -21.35 9.00
N LYS A 118 7.64 -22.21 8.52
CA LYS A 118 8.45 -21.94 7.33
C LYS A 118 7.60 -21.59 6.10
N GLN A 119 6.58 -22.39 5.79
CA GLN A 119 5.67 -22.10 4.68
C GLN A 119 4.95 -20.75 4.85
N THR A 120 4.52 -20.43 6.06
CA THR A 120 3.86 -19.16 6.36
C THR A 120 4.80 -17.97 6.12
N THR A 121 6.07 -18.12 6.51
CA THR A 121 7.12 -17.12 6.26
C THR A 121 7.42 -16.97 4.76
N GLU A 122 7.51 -18.07 4.00
CA GLU A 122 7.69 -18.03 2.54
C GLU A 122 6.54 -17.29 1.83
N ILE A 123 5.29 -17.53 2.25
CA ILE A 123 4.13 -16.79 1.71
C ILE A 123 4.23 -15.30 2.04
N LYS A 124 4.60 -14.94 3.28
CA LYS A 124 4.78 -13.53 3.67
C LYS A 124 5.87 -12.83 2.87
N GLU A 125 6.95 -13.53 2.51
CA GLU A 125 8.01 -13.01 1.65
C GLU A 125 7.49 -12.68 0.25
N ILE A 126 6.69 -13.59 -0.35
CA ILE A 126 6.03 -13.34 -1.65
C ILE A 126 5.12 -12.11 -1.58
N VAL A 127 4.32 -11.99 -0.52
CA VAL A 127 3.42 -10.83 -0.31
C VAL A 127 4.22 -9.54 -0.18
N LEU A 128 5.35 -9.56 0.53
CA LEU A 128 6.23 -8.40 0.63
C LEU A 128 6.83 -8.00 -0.72
N ASP A 129 7.29 -8.94 -1.53
CA ASP A 129 7.81 -8.64 -2.87
C ASP A 129 6.76 -8.03 -3.79
N PHE A 130 5.51 -8.50 -3.68
CA PHE A 130 4.37 -7.89 -4.35
C PHE A 130 4.13 -6.45 -3.86
N ASN A 131 4.07 -6.24 -2.53
CA ASN A 131 3.88 -4.91 -1.93
C ASN A 131 5.01 -3.94 -2.32
N LYS A 132 6.26 -4.40 -2.36
CA LYS A 132 7.41 -3.63 -2.83
C LYS A 132 7.24 -3.19 -4.29
N SER A 133 6.82 -4.11 -5.15
CA SER A 133 6.57 -3.82 -6.57
C SER A 133 5.46 -2.80 -6.74
N LYS A 134 4.39 -2.90 -5.94
CA LYS A 134 3.29 -1.94 -5.90
C LYS A 134 3.76 -0.55 -5.49
N ILE A 135 4.60 -0.43 -4.44
CA ILE A 135 5.19 0.86 -4.01
C ILE A 135 6.03 1.48 -5.14
N ILE A 136 6.86 0.70 -5.83
CA ILE A 136 7.67 1.19 -6.96
C ILE A 136 6.78 1.77 -8.06
N LEU A 137 5.69 1.08 -8.37
CA LEU A 137 4.74 1.48 -9.41
C LEU A 137 3.96 2.74 -9.00
N LEU A 138 3.51 2.82 -7.74
CA LEU A 138 2.88 4.01 -7.17
C LEU A 138 3.82 5.22 -7.16
N LYS A 139 5.10 5.00 -6.81
CA LYS A 139 6.13 6.05 -6.84
C LYS A 139 6.30 6.60 -8.26
N LYS A 140 6.41 5.71 -9.26
CA LYS A 140 6.51 6.13 -10.67
C LYS A 140 5.30 6.97 -11.10
N TYR A 141 4.09 6.60 -10.66
CA TYR A 141 2.91 7.40 -10.94
C TYR A 141 2.93 8.74 -10.19
N SER A 142 3.32 8.76 -8.92
CA SER A 142 3.49 9.98 -8.12
C SER A 142 4.43 10.97 -8.80
N ASP A 143 5.59 10.50 -9.25
CA ASP A 143 6.57 11.33 -9.97
C ASP A 143 5.98 11.89 -11.27
N SER A 144 5.22 11.08 -12.01
CA SER A 144 4.53 11.51 -13.22
C SER A 144 3.43 12.54 -12.94
N TYR A 145 2.79 12.50 -11.77
CA TYR A 145 1.76 13.46 -11.38
C TYR A 145 2.33 14.86 -11.12
N GLY A 146 3.59 14.99 -10.71
CA GLY A 146 4.24 16.30 -10.59
C GLY A 146 4.20 17.09 -11.90
N ASP A 147 4.50 16.42 -13.02
CA ASP A 147 4.45 17.02 -14.35
C ASP A 147 3.03 17.39 -14.78
N TYR A 148 2.05 16.54 -14.47
CA TYR A 148 0.64 16.83 -14.76
C TYR A 148 0.13 17.99 -13.90
N THR A 149 0.47 18.03 -12.62
CA THR A 149 0.14 19.12 -11.71
C THR A 149 0.63 20.44 -12.27
N SER A 150 1.91 20.54 -12.67
CA SER A 150 2.45 21.78 -13.23
C SER A 150 1.67 22.24 -14.46
N LYS A 151 1.41 21.34 -15.42
CA LYS A 151 0.64 21.67 -16.63
C LYS A 151 -0.78 22.12 -16.28
N LEU A 152 -1.44 21.41 -15.38
CA LEU A 152 -2.83 21.63 -15.00
C LEU A 152 -2.99 22.92 -14.17
N THR A 153 -1.99 23.27 -13.36
CA THR A 153 -1.88 24.58 -12.70
C THR A 153 -1.77 25.71 -13.73
N TRP A 154 -0.90 25.60 -14.72
CA TRP A 154 -0.77 26.63 -15.77
C TRP A 154 -2.05 26.81 -16.58
N TRP A 155 -2.70 25.72 -16.99
CA TRP A 155 -4.00 25.78 -17.66
C TRP A 155 -5.10 26.34 -16.77
N GLY A 156 -5.12 25.97 -15.48
CA GLY A 156 -6.06 26.51 -14.50
C GLY A 156 -5.93 28.02 -14.33
N ILE A 157 -4.70 28.52 -14.20
CA ILE A 157 -4.41 29.96 -14.13
C ILE A 157 -4.88 30.66 -15.41
N ALA A 158 -4.57 30.11 -16.58
CA ALA A 158 -4.99 30.69 -17.86
C ALA A 158 -6.52 30.79 -17.95
N PHE A 159 -7.25 29.73 -17.59
CA PHE A 159 -8.72 29.74 -17.58
C PHE A 159 -9.32 30.70 -16.55
N ILE A 160 -8.70 30.85 -15.38
CA ILE A 160 -9.12 31.84 -14.39
C ILE A 160 -8.97 33.25 -14.94
N VAL A 161 -7.81 33.58 -15.52
CA VAL A 161 -7.55 34.92 -16.06
C VAL A 161 -8.50 35.22 -17.22
N ILE A 162 -8.63 34.30 -18.19
CA ILE A 162 -9.53 34.48 -19.34
C ILE A 162 -10.99 34.57 -18.89
N GLY A 163 -11.42 33.70 -17.98
CA GLY A 163 -12.77 33.70 -17.44
C GLY A 163 -13.10 34.99 -16.70
N LEU A 164 -12.20 35.47 -15.84
CA LEU A 164 -12.43 36.67 -15.04
C LEU A 164 -12.40 37.94 -15.90
N VAL A 165 -11.41 38.09 -16.79
CA VAL A 165 -11.32 39.23 -17.71
C VAL A 165 -12.49 39.25 -18.68
N GLY A 166 -12.82 38.09 -19.29
CA GLY A 166 -13.94 37.97 -20.21
C GLY A 166 -15.28 38.26 -19.54
N TRP A 167 -15.47 37.82 -18.30
CA TRP A 167 -16.67 38.12 -17.52
C TRP A 167 -16.82 39.62 -17.25
N ILE A 168 -15.75 40.31 -16.82
CA ILE A 168 -15.77 41.77 -16.58
C ILE A 168 -16.12 42.52 -17.87
N ILE A 169 -15.45 42.20 -18.99
CA ILE A 169 -15.69 42.85 -20.28
C ILE A 169 -17.13 42.61 -20.74
N SER A 170 -17.63 41.37 -20.64
CA SER A 170 -19.01 41.02 -21.00
C SER A 170 -20.02 41.83 -20.18
N THR A 171 -19.80 41.93 -18.86
CA THR A 171 -20.67 42.68 -17.95
C THR A 171 -20.73 44.16 -18.30
N ILE A 172 -19.57 44.81 -18.49
CA ILE A 172 -19.49 46.22 -18.87
C ILE A 172 -20.18 46.46 -20.23
N THR A 173 -19.96 45.57 -21.19
CA THR A 173 -20.54 45.71 -22.53
C THR A 173 -22.06 45.57 -22.49
N ALA A 174 -22.58 44.63 -21.70
CA ALA A 174 -24.01 44.45 -21.51
C ALA A 174 -24.66 45.68 -20.84
N GLU A 175 -24.00 46.29 -19.86
CA GLU A 175 -24.46 47.54 -19.24
C GLU A 175 -24.48 48.71 -20.22
N LEU A 176 -23.41 48.88 -21.01
CA LEU A 176 -23.34 49.93 -22.03
C LEU A 176 -24.42 49.78 -23.11
N LEU A 177 -24.73 48.54 -23.52
CA LEU A 177 -25.81 48.26 -24.47
C LEU A 177 -27.18 48.58 -23.89
N LYS A 178 -27.46 48.17 -22.65
CA LYS A 178 -28.71 48.54 -21.95
C LYS A 178 -28.89 50.05 -21.87
N ILE A 179 -27.84 50.80 -21.53
CA ILE A 179 -27.88 52.27 -21.48
C ILE A 179 -28.17 52.88 -22.87
N LYS A 180 -27.64 52.29 -23.95
CA LYS A 180 -27.92 52.74 -25.32
C LYS A 180 -29.34 52.42 -25.78
N GLU A 181 -29.89 51.27 -25.40
CA GLU A 181 -31.28 50.89 -25.71
C GLU A 181 -32.27 51.80 -25.00
N LEU A 182 -32.02 52.16 -23.73
CA LEU A 182 -32.83 53.12 -22.97
C LEU A 182 -32.76 54.57 -23.49
N LYS A 183 -31.77 54.90 -24.33
CA LYS A 183 -31.57 56.23 -24.93
C LYS A 183 -32.06 56.32 -26.38
N LYS A 184 -32.54 55.24 -26.98
CA LYS A 184 -33.22 55.31 -28.29
C LYS A 184 -34.63 55.89 -28.07
N PRO A 185 -35.02 56.94 -28.80
CA PRO A 185 -36.35 57.55 -28.70
C PRO A 185 -37.46 56.61 -29.20
#